data_AF-A0A210PU01-F1
#
_entry.id   AF-A0A210PU01-F1
#
_cell.length_a   1.000
_cell.length_b   1.000
_cell.length_c   1.000
_cell.angle_alpha   90.00
_cell.angle_beta   90.00
_cell.angle_gamma   90.00
#
_symmetry.space_group_name_H-M   'P 1'
#
loop_
_entity.id
_entity.type
_entity.pdbx_description
1 polymer ?
#
loop_
_entity_poly.entity_id
_entity_poly.type
_entity_poly.pdbx_seq_one_letter_code
_entity_poly.pdbx_strand_id
1 'polypeptide(L)'
;MTDGGGWTVLQHRLNGSVSFNRSWTDYVTGFGDLRGDFWLGLEYIHVLTSRGVNVRRIITIQLRSVSGEERQYVIRAVSFR
;
A
#
# COMPACT_ATOMS: atom_id res chain seq x y z
N MET A 1 -3.81 8.98 -13.66
CA MET A 1 -2.52 8.28 -13.56
C MET A 1 -1.61 9.17 -12.72
N THR A 2 -0.99 8.61 -11.69
CA THR A 2 -0.27 9.31 -10.63
C THR A 2 0.93 10.09 -11.16
N ASP A 3 1.20 11.24 -10.53
CA ASP A 3 2.32 12.15 -10.77
C ASP A 3 3.67 11.44 -11.01
N GLY A 4 4.02 11.19 -12.29
CA GLY A 4 5.39 10.83 -12.68
C GLY A 4 5.90 9.41 -12.37
N GLY A 5 5.03 8.42 -12.07
CA GLY A 5 5.39 7.00 -12.17
C GLY A 5 6.36 6.40 -11.14
N GLY A 6 6.53 7.03 -9.96
CA GLY A 6 7.48 6.60 -8.93
C GLY A 6 6.92 5.84 -7.72
N TRP A 7 5.63 5.48 -7.74
CA TRP A 7 4.95 4.89 -6.57
C TRP A 7 4.86 3.37 -6.67
N THR A 8 5.32 2.68 -5.63
CA THR A 8 4.99 1.26 -5.43
C THR A 8 3.68 1.15 -4.67
N VAL A 9 2.69 0.48 -5.26
CA VAL A 9 1.39 0.23 -4.61
C VAL A 9 1.53 -0.94 -3.64
N LEU A 10 1.22 -0.70 -2.36
CA LEU A 10 1.30 -1.72 -1.30
C LEU A 10 0.00 -2.50 -1.14
N GLN A 11 -1.13 -1.83 -1.39
CA GLN A 11 -2.48 -2.37 -1.26
C GLN A 11 -3.39 -1.66 -2.26
N HIS A 12 -4.29 -2.41 -2.89
CA HIS A 12 -5.34 -1.85 -3.75
C HIS A 12 -6.68 -2.54 -3.49
N ARG A 13 -7.77 -1.76 -3.48
CA ARG A 13 -9.15 -2.24 -3.37
C ARG A 13 -9.98 -1.55 -4.45
N LEU A 14 -10.57 -2.34 -5.33
CA LEU A 14 -11.36 -1.91 -6.47
C LEU A 14 -12.82 -2.36 -6.33
N ASN A 15 -13.04 -3.66 -6.12
CA ASN A 15 -14.38 -4.25 -6.23
C ASN A 15 -14.71 -5.29 -5.15
N GLY A 16 -13.78 -5.60 -4.24
CA GLY A 16 -14.02 -6.58 -3.17
C GLY A 16 -13.91 -8.04 -3.62
N SER A 17 -13.33 -8.31 -4.79
CA SER A 17 -13.12 -9.67 -5.31
C SER A 17 -12.21 -10.54 -4.43
N VAL A 18 -11.39 -9.93 -3.57
CA VAL A 18 -10.48 -10.64 -2.67
C VAL A 18 -10.86 -10.36 -1.22
N SER A 19 -11.03 -11.43 -0.44
CA SER A 19 -11.21 -11.32 1.02
C SER A 19 -9.90 -10.87 1.69
N PHE A 20 -10.02 -9.88 2.58
CA PHE A 20 -8.94 -9.40 3.46
C PHE A 20 -9.03 -9.98 4.87
N ASN A 21 -10.05 -10.80 5.17
CA ASN A 21 -10.05 -11.61 6.38
C ASN A 21 -9.16 -12.84 6.14
N ARG A 22 -7.88 -12.71 6.50
CA ARG A 22 -6.79 -13.64 6.14
C ARG A 22 -5.90 -13.91 7.35
N SER A 23 -5.13 -15.00 7.27
CA SER A 23 -4.20 -15.39 8.33
C SER A 23 -3.00 -14.43 8.39
N TRP A 24 -2.26 -14.46 9.51
CA TRP A 24 -1.00 -13.73 9.62
C TRP A 24 -0.02 -14.09 8.50
N THR A 25 0.12 -15.39 8.20
CA THR A 25 1.00 -15.87 7.14
C THR A 25 0.66 -15.25 5.78
N ASP A 26 -0.62 -15.13 5.44
CA ASP A 26 -1.05 -14.47 4.20
C ASP A 26 -0.66 -12.98 4.18
N TYR A 27 -0.76 -12.28 5.32
CA TYR A 27 -0.33 -10.89 5.42
C TYR A 27 1.19 -10.73 5.31
N VAL A 28 1.96 -11.72 5.77
CA VAL A 28 3.42 -11.76 5.62
C VAL A 28 3.80 -11.91 4.15
N THR A 29 3.23 -12.90 3.46
CA THR A 29 3.60 -13.25 2.08
C THR A 29 2.91 -12.41 1.01
N GLY A 30 1.76 -11.82 1.32
CA GLY A 30 0.89 -11.15 0.34
C GLY A 30 -0.20 -12.07 -0.22
N PHE A 31 -1.24 -11.45 -0.79
CA PHE A 31 -2.36 -12.14 -1.41
C PHE A 31 -3.12 -11.25 -2.41
N GLY A 32 -3.91 -11.88 -3.30
CA GLY A 32 -4.75 -11.20 -4.28
C GLY A 32 -4.13 -11.12 -5.68
N ASP A 33 -4.63 -10.20 -6.50
CA ASP A 33 -4.17 -9.97 -7.88
C ASP A 33 -3.64 -8.54 -8.02
N LEU A 34 -2.39 -8.40 -8.46
CA LEU A 34 -1.74 -7.09 -8.68
C LEU A 34 -2.49 -6.22 -9.72
N ARG A 35 -3.36 -6.81 -10.54
CA ARG A 35 -4.25 -6.10 -11.48
C ARG A 35 -5.60 -5.71 -10.87
N GLY A 36 -5.90 -6.15 -9.65
CA GLY A 36 -7.18 -5.99 -8.96
C GLY A 36 -7.01 -5.70 -7.48
N ASP A 37 -7.73 -6.44 -6.63
CA ASP A 37 -7.63 -6.32 -5.17
C ASP A 37 -6.42 -7.12 -4.66
N PHE A 38 -5.48 -6.47 -3.96
CA PHE A 38 -4.31 -7.16 -3.41
C PHE A 38 -3.71 -6.50 -2.17
N TRP A 39 -2.91 -7.31 -1.47
CA TRP A 39 -1.95 -6.92 -0.45
C TRP A 39 -0.56 -7.43 -0.84
N LEU A 40 0.42 -6.52 -0.94
CA LEU A 40 1.76 -6.85 -1.44
C LEU A 40 2.51 -7.86 -0.56
N GLY A 41 2.28 -7.82 0.75
CA GLY A 41 2.98 -8.65 1.73
C GLY A 41 3.93 -7.84 2.62
N LEU A 42 3.91 -8.11 3.93
CA LEU A 42 4.70 -7.38 4.92
C LEU A 42 6.21 -7.57 4.72
N GLU A 43 6.68 -8.72 4.23
CA GLU A 43 8.11 -8.93 3.97
C GLU A 43 8.61 -7.98 2.87
N TYR A 44 7.86 -7.85 1.78
CA TYR A 44 8.18 -6.93 0.69
C TYR A 44 8.12 -5.47 1.16
N ILE A 45 7.08 -5.11 1.92
CA ILE A 45 6.94 -3.78 2.49
C ILE A 45 8.12 -3.48 3.44
N HIS A 46 8.53 -4.44 4.27
CA HIS A 46 9.67 -4.28 5.15
C HIS A 46 10.95 -4.00 4.35
N VAL A 47 11.23 -4.78 3.31
CA VAL A 47 12.41 -4.57 2.44
C VAL A 47 12.38 -3.19 1.77
N LEU A 48 11.21 -2.73 1.31
CA LEU A 48 11.05 -1.41 0.72
C LEU A 48 11.22 -0.28 1.75
N THR A 49 10.89 -0.53 3.02
CA THR A 49 10.86 0.49 4.07
C THR A 49 12.12 0.53 4.95
N SER A 50 12.90 -0.56 5.02
CA SER A 50 14.08 -0.66 5.90
C SER A 50 15.40 -0.27 5.23
N ARG A 51 15.44 -0.16 3.89
CA ARG A 51 16.68 0.17 3.16
C ARG A 51 17.04 1.66 3.24
N GLY A 52 18.32 1.98 3.43
CA GLY A 52 18.83 3.35 3.34
C GLY A 52 18.61 4.17 4.62
N VAL A 53 19.72 4.55 5.25
CA VAL A 53 19.75 5.45 6.41
C VAL A 53 19.41 6.86 5.93
N ASN A 54 18.54 7.57 6.66
CA ASN A 54 18.08 8.93 6.36
C ASN A 54 17.23 9.11 5.08
N VAL A 55 16.65 8.04 4.52
CA VAL A 55 15.73 8.15 3.38
C VAL A 55 14.33 8.53 3.89
N ARG A 56 13.82 9.66 3.40
CA ARG A 56 12.44 10.09 3.68
C ARG A 56 11.46 9.24 2.87
N ARG A 57 10.52 8.60 3.56
CA ARG A 57 9.43 7.85 2.94
C ARG A 57 8.10 8.57 3.12
N ILE A 58 7.30 8.51 2.08
CA ILE A 58 5.94 9.02 2.09
C ILE A 58 5.03 7.84 1.79
N ILE A 59 3.98 7.68 2.58
CA ILE A 59 2.90 6.74 2.31
C ILE A 59 1.69 7.58 1.96
N THR A 60 1.04 7.27 0.85
CA THR A 60 -0.21 7.92 0.44
C THR A 60 -1.34 6.91 0.53
N ILE A 61 -2.50 7.37 1.01
CA ILE A 61 -3.74 6.61 1.03
C ILE A 61 -4.74 7.37 0.18
N GLN A 62 -5.15 6.76 -0.92
CA GLN A 62 -6.17 7.29 -1.81
C GLN A 62 -7.48 6.53 -1.56
N LEU A 63 -8.53 7.26 -1.25
CA LEU A 63 -9.87 6.73 -1.01
C LEU A 63 -10.83 7.32 -2.05
N ARG A 64 -11.75 6.50 -2.54
CA ARG A 64 -12.88 6.92 -3.37
C ARG A 64 -14.16 6.50 -2.67
N SER A 65 -15.10 7.43 -2.50
CA SER A 65 -16.44 7.14 -2.00
C SER A 65 -17.31 6.51 -3.10
N VAL A 66 -18.44 5.93 -2.71
CA VAL A 66 -19.43 5.39 -3.67
C VAL A 66 -20.02 6.49 -4.56
N SER A 67 -20.11 7.73 -4.08
CA SER A 67 -20.55 8.89 -4.88
C SER A 67 -19.48 9.41 -5.84
N GLY A 68 -18.28 8.81 -5.83
CA GLY A 68 -17.16 9.19 -6.69
C GLY A 68 -16.24 10.26 -6.09
N GLU A 69 -16.48 10.73 -4.87
CA GLU A 69 -15.61 11.68 -4.18
C GLU A 69 -14.26 11.03 -3.88
N GLU A 70 -13.17 11.68 -4.26
CA GLU A 70 -11.81 11.21 -4.01
C GLU A 70 -11.15 12.00 -2.88
N ARG A 71 -10.40 11.31 -2.02
CA ARG A 71 -9.60 11.91 -0.95
C ARG A 71 -8.22 11.27 -0.91
N GLN A 72 -7.22 12.11 -0.69
CA GLN A 72 -5.84 11.66 -0.50
C GLN A 72 -5.33 12.05 0.88
N TYR A 73 -4.77 11.09 1.59
CA TYR A 73 -4.08 11.28 2.87
C TYR A 73 -2.60 11.00 2.67
N VAL A 74 -1.75 11.84 3.26
CA VAL A 74 -0.30 11.72 3.14
C VAL A 74 0.29 11.51 4.52
N ILE A 75 0.88 10.34 4.73
CA ILE A 75 1.62 9.98 5.94
C ILE A 75 3.10 10.16 5.65
N ARG A 76 3.74 11.02 6.43
CA ARG A 76 5.18 11.25 6.35
C ARG A 76 5.84 10.44 7.45
N ALA A 77 6.53 9.36 7.07
CA ALA A 77 7.28 8.58 8.03
C ALA A 77 8.46 9.43 8.53
N VAL A 78 8.43 9.80 9.81
CA VAL A 78 9.59 10.39 10.47
C VAL A 78 10.42 9.22 10.97
N SER A 79 11.62 9.08 10.43
CA SER A 79 12.59 8.11 10.95
C SER A 79 13.03 8.62 12.32
N PHE A 80 12.56 8.01 13.39
CA PHE A 80 13.12 8.22 14.72
C PHE A 80 14.37 7.33 14.83
N ARG A 81 15.49 7.93 15.20
CA ARG A 81 16.67 7.19 15.68
C ARG A 81 16.43 6.75 17.10
#